data_AF-A0A2I0W6B5-F1
#
_entry.id   AF-A0A2I0W6B5-F1
#
_cell.length_a   1.000
_cell.length_b   1.000
_cell.length_c   1.000
_cell.angle_alpha   90.00
_cell.angle_beta   90.00
_cell.angle_gamma   90.00
#
_symmetry.space_group_name_H-M   'P 1'
#
loop_
_entity.id
_entity.type
_entity.pdbx_description
1 polymer ?
#
loop_
_entity_poly.entity_id
_entity_poly.type
_entity_poly.pdbx_seq_one_letter_code
_entity_poly.pdbx_strand_id
1 'polypeptide(L)' 'MIKQKIMRALRINSTSTTINLTCRLRDNGGFCAIHDTDDEVCEYMLMEARTQTVVVYVEVEQITPIDAVVPPAEAYI' A
#
# COMPACT_ATOMS: atom_id res chain seq x y z
N MET A 1 10.44 -1.91 6.29
CA MET A 1 9.57 -1.02 5.49
C MET A 1 8.20 -0.95 6.12
N ILE A 2 7.64 0.24 6.28
CA ILE A 2 6.36 0.49 6.94
C ILE A 2 5.19 -0.33 6.35
N LYS A 3 5.15 -0.55 5.03
CA LYS A 3 4.13 -1.35 4.33
C LYS A 3 3.96 -2.74 4.94
N GLN A 4 5.05 -3.47 5.16
CA GLN A 4 4.98 -4.82 5.75
C GLN A 4 4.42 -4.79 7.18
N LYS A 5 4.75 -3.76 7.97
CA LYS A 5 4.22 -3.60 9.32
C LYS A 5 2.72 -3.33 9.29
N ILE A 6 2.26 -2.49 8.37
CA ILE A 6 0.83 -2.18 8.16
C ILE A 6 0.09 -3.45 7.71
N MET A 7 0.59 -4.17 6.71
CA MET A 7 -0.03 -5.41 6.25
C MET A 7 -0.15 -6.43 7.38
N ARG A 8 0.90 -6.58 8.19
CA ARG A 8 0.87 -7.47 9.35
C ARG A 8 -0.15 -7.03 10.41
N ALA A 9 -0.22 -5.73 10.71
CA ALA A 9 -1.15 -5.17 11.69
C ALA A 9 -2.62 -5.33 11.24
N LEU A 10 -2.88 -5.16 9.94
CA LEU A 10 -4.21 -5.30 9.33
C LEU A 10 -4.53 -6.74 8.90
N ARG A 11 -3.62 -7.69 9.12
CA ARG A 11 -3.74 -9.10 8.70
C ARG A 11 -4.00 -9.26 7.20
N ILE A 12 -3.41 -8.39 6.38
CA ILE A 12 -3.45 -8.44 4.93
C ILE A 12 -2.40 -9.45 4.44
N ASN A 13 -2.81 -10.36 3.55
CA ASN A 13 -1.93 -11.40 3.05
C ASN A 13 -1.00 -10.88 1.93
N SER A 14 0.28 -10.67 2.27
CA SER A 14 1.29 -10.17 1.35
C SER A 14 1.66 -11.10 0.20
N THR A 15 1.20 -12.35 0.19
CA THR A 15 1.45 -13.26 -0.94
C THR A 15 0.45 -13.13 -2.08
N SER A 16 -0.71 -12.54 -1.81
CA SER A 16 -1.84 -12.44 -2.77
C SER A 16 -2.33 -11.02 -2.98
N THR A 17 -1.82 -10.07 -2.20
CA THR A 17 -2.26 -8.67 -2.24
C THR A 17 -1.08 -7.73 -2.09
N THR A 18 -1.18 -6.58 -2.73
CA THR A 18 -0.33 -5.41 -2.51
C THR A 18 -1.17 -4.29 -1.89
N ILE A 19 -0.49 -3.30 -1.30
CA ILE A 19 -1.15 -2.14 -0.72
C ILE A 19 -0.56 -0.84 -1.24
N ASN A 20 -1.42 0.14 -1.44
CA ASN A 20 -1.07 1.54 -1.66
C ASN A 20 -1.41 2.35 -0.42
N LEU A 21 -0.52 3.25 -0.04
CA LEU A 21 -0.66 4.06 1.16
C LEU A 21 -0.93 5.51 0.77
N THR A 22 -1.80 6.17 1.53
CA THR A 22 -1.92 7.63 1.49
C THR A 22 -1.95 8.14 2.92
N CYS A 23 -1.01 9.02 3.26
CA CYS A 23 -0.89 9.58 4.60
C CYS A 23 -1.39 11.02 4.62
N ARG A 24 -2.19 11.38 5.63
CA ARG A 24 -2.68 12.75 5.83
C ARG A 24 -2.46 13.20 7.26
N LEU A 25 -1.93 14.42 7.43
CA LEU A 25 -1.86 15.07 8.73
C LEU A 25 -3.23 15.66 9.08
N ARG A 26 -3.63 15.45 10.33
CA ARG A 26 -4.78 16.12 10.90
C ARG A 26 -4.31 17.43 11.53
N ASP A 27 -4.74 18.56 10.98
CA ASP A 27 -4.46 19.89 11.55
C ASP A 27 -5.78 20.61 11.86
N ASN A 28 -5.96 20.99 13.13
CA ASN A 28 -7.01 21.87 13.67
C ASN A 28 -8.33 22.01 12.88
N GLY A 29 -8.98 20.87 12.57
CA GLY A 29 -10.32 20.83 11.94
C GLY A 29 -10.35 20.50 10.45
N GLY A 30 -9.20 20.28 9.79
CA GLY A 30 -9.11 19.87 8.38
C GLY A 30 -8.00 18.83 8.12
N PHE A 31 -7.99 18.29 6.90
CA PHE A 31 -6.90 17.45 6.42
C PHE A 31 -5.95 18.33 5.60
N CYS A 32 -4.70 18.51 6.05
CA CYS A 32 -3.63 18.99 5.18
C CYS A 32 -3.26 17.82 4.26
N ALA A 33 -3.96 17.73 3.12
CA ALA A 33 -3.80 16.65 2.18
C ALA A 33 -2.56 16.90 1.32
N ILE A 34 -1.43 16.32 1.73
CA ILE A 34 -0.42 15.90 0.76
C ILE A 34 -0.94 14.54 0.28
N HIS A 35 -1.69 14.54 -0.84
CA HIS A 35 -2.02 13.28 -1.50
C HIS A 35 -0.77 12.83 -2.22
N ASP A 36 0.12 12.17 -1.47
CA ASP A 36 1.26 11.49 -2.06
C ASP A 36 1.07 9.99 -1.87
N THR A 37 1.16 9.29 -2.99
CA THR A 37 1.22 7.82 -3.06
C THR A 37 2.63 7.31 -2.81
N ASP A 38 3.58 8.22 -2.53
CA ASP A 38 4.96 7.85 -2.22
C ASP A 38 5.08 7.25 -0.81
N ASP A 39 5.52 6.00 -0.78
CA ASP A 39 5.76 5.24 0.44
C ASP A 39 6.79 5.91 1.35
N GLU A 40 7.80 6.57 0.77
CA GLU A 40 8.87 7.22 1.51
C GLU A 40 8.34 8.44 2.28
N VAL A 41 7.44 9.20 1.65
CA VAL A 41 6.77 10.34 2.27
C VAL A 41 5.88 9.86 3.43
N CYS A 42 5.11 8.80 3.20
CA CYS A 42 4.30 8.17 4.25
C CYS A 42 5.16 7.68 5.44
N GLU A 43 6.31 7.07 5.15
CA GLU A 43 7.23 6.57 6.18
C GLU A 43 7.84 7.74 6.97
N TYR A 44 8.25 8.82 6.30
CA TYR A 44 8.75 10.04 6.94
C TYR A 44 7.68 10.71 7.83
N MET A 45 6.45 10.86 7.34
CA MET A 45 5.35 11.46 8.09
C MET A 45 5.06 10.69 9.38
N LEU A 46 5.09 9.36 9.33
CA LEU A 46 4.88 8.52 10.51
C LEU A 46 6.04 8.58 11.52
N MET A 47 7.27 8.81 11.06
CA MET A 47 8.43 9.02 11.94
C MET A 47 8.39 10.37 12.65
N GLU A 48 7.99 11.43 11.94
CA GLU A 48 8.03 12.81 12.46
C GLU A 48 6.78 13.24 13.23
N ALA A 49 5.68 12.48 13.16
CA ALA A 49 4.41 12.80 13.80
C ALA A 49 4.41 12.60 15.34
N ARG A 50 5.26 13.33 16.06
CA ARG A 50 5.42 13.23 17.53
C ARG A 50 4.19 13.69 18.31
N THR A 51 3.52 14.73 17.83
CA THR A 51 2.37 15.36 18.51
C THR A 51 1.15 15.51 17.60
N GLN A 52 1.26 15.04 16.36
CA GLN A 52 0.23 15.16 15.33
C GLN A 52 -0.38 13.79 15.04
N THR A 53 -1.68 13.75 14.77
CA THR A 53 -2.32 12.50 14.33
C THR A 53 -2.18 12.35 12.82
N VAL A 54 -1.58 11.25 12.38
CA VAL A 54 -1.53 10.85 10.97
C VAL A 54 -2.67 9.87 10.71
N VAL A 55 -3.47 10.14 9.68
CA VAL A 55 -4.44 9.19 9.15
C VAL A 55 -3.81 8.52 7.94
N VAL A 56 -3.72 7.18 7.97
CA VAL A 56 -3.20 6.37 6.86
C VAL A 56 -4.38 5.66 6.21
N TYR A 57 -4.63 6.00 4.94
CA TYR A 57 -5.55 5.27 4.08
C TYR A 57 -4.77 4.13 3.41
N VAL A 58 -5.36 2.94 3.42
CA VAL A 58 -4.73 1.73 2.87
C VAL A 58 -5.66 1.19 1.80
N GLU A 59 -5.25 1.30 0.55
CA GLU A 59 -5.92 0.65 -0.58
C GLU A 59 -5.27 -0.71 -0.80
N VAL A 60 -6.10 -1.75 -0.94
CA VAL A 60 -5.64 -3.13 -1.11
C VAL A 60 -5.97 -3.60 -2.50
N GLU A 61 -4.95 -4.03 -3.24
CA GLU A 61 -5.08 -4.54 -4.61
C GLU A 61 -4.68 -6.02 -4.63
N GLN A 62 -5.42 -6.83 -5.39
CA GLN A 62 -5.07 -8.23 -5.57
C GLN A 62 -3.93 -8.35 -6.58
N ILE A 63 -2.93 -9.14 -6.24
CA ILE A 63 -1.89 -9.54 -7.19
C ILE A 63 -2.54 -10.62 -8.05
N THR A 64 -3.10 -10.24 -9.20
CA THR A 64 -3.54 -11.24 -10.19
C THR A 64 -2.31 -12.04 -10.60
N PRO A 65 -2.28 -13.37 -10.42
CA PRO A 65 -1.25 -14.17 -11.06
C PRO A 65 -1.41 -13.92 -12.55
N ILE A 66 -0.36 -13.40 -13.17
CA ILE A 66 -0.26 -13.32 -14.63
C ILE A 66 -0.53 -14.75 -15.09
N ASP A 67 -1.69 -14.97 -15.70
CA ASP A 67 -2.01 -16.24 -16.33
C ASP A 67 -0.77 -16.70 -17.07
N ALA A 68 -0.30 -17.89 -16.71
CA ALA A 68 0.68 -18.60 -17.50
C ALA A 68 0.14 -18.56 -18.93
N VAL A 69 0.73 -17.71 -19.78
CA VAL A 69 0.60 -17.81 -21.22
C VAL A 69 1.32 -19.11 -21.55
N VAL A 70 0.63 -20.23 -21.34
CA VAL A 70 1.00 -21.53 -21.87
C VAL A 70 0.93 -21.30 -23.38
N PRO A 71 2.07 -21.28 -24.10
CA PRO A 71 2.00 -21.30 -25.56
C PRO A 71 1.18 -22.54 -25.92
N PRO A 72 0.17 -22.44 -26.80
CA PRO A 72 -0.54 -23.63 -27.24
C PRO A 72 0.52 -24.62 -27.72
N ALA A 73 0.59 -25.79 -27.08
CA ALA A 73 1.49 -26.83 -27.50
C ALA A 73 1.17 -27.11 -28.98
N GLU A 74 2.08 -26.76 -29.87
CA GLU A 74 1.98 -27.13 -31.27
C GLU A 74 1.83 -28.65 -31.30
N ALA A 75 0.64 -29.09 -31.67
CA ALA A 75 0.35 -30.48 -31.89
C ALA A 75 1.28 -30.97 -33.00
N TYR A 76 2.25 -31.80 -32.65
CA TYR A 76 3.02 -32.57 -33.62
C TYR A 76 2.03 -33.37 -34.49
N ILE A 77 2.03 -33.08 -35.79
CA ILE A 77 1.57 -33.98 -36.85
C ILE A 77 2.72 -34.07 -37.86
#